data_AF-A0A931QAD8-F1
#
_entry.id   AF-A0A931QAD8-F1
#
_cell.length_a   1.000
_cell.length_b   1.000
_cell.length_c   1.000
_cell.angle_alpha   90.00
_cell.angle_beta   90.00
_cell.angle_gamma   90.00
#
_symmetry.space_group_name_H-M   'P 1'
#
loop_
_entity.id
_entity.type
_entity.pdbx_description
1 polymer ?
#
loop_
_entity_poly.entity_id
_entity_poly.type
_entity_poly.pdbx_seq_one_letter_code
_entity_poly.pdbx_strand_id
1 'polypeptide(L)'
;MMFFVFVPGFMMATLLGSLVWARRDHQLVAPAVGPLEVSTGLSGEGALRGAVVAWRSIRPLVGVEARRLLRHPAPYLITVPFLALTLSEFTSGSVLAWSDDRDVALVVNATVPWAWGTLVAANLVALRSRRWRSEELLTTMPVPEASRTVAHLFACLVMVPGAAVLLAAVVSVGELSGRMIGTPRWTVLLAGPLLVVGAGCLGTAVARWLPRPFFGWVAVLGVTILQVNLAAGNWRWRWLHFSPYSGNAKGYAELFPDHHAVHLVYLLGGILLVVGMAVVHHGFSRRVGAVLVAAVLIMAATAVAQTRPIGGAQAAALAQRMEDPGRDQTCHERSHFVICADPVWSELVTKWAEPVEGVLARLTSQAVPDHLVLRRRPMIDARHELAEAVAVKVDPTVVWPNDDEVSIDGWAFPTPGEGQAGDGVQLSLAFRVASRVVGLPPDVWWEAEPSDGSAGWLKVPLAHPDTHESIVSPLAQCLAADEARSVVAVWLAGQATPRARAELHRRAQSIVAAGDLSLPASFDTEWNYGGGFPDLLPEQGALVTGSDVVAGAALLKRDDTEVAAAIGRHWNEVVSNPARGTSSSDVLAWFDLDDDEAADIVRNGTPSDHKVDLSPRPAVFGPCPG
;
A
#
# COMPACT_ATOMS: atom_id res chain seq x y z
N MET A 1 7.94 7.36 10.14
CA MET A 1 8.56 7.62 11.48
C MET A 1 7.73 8.55 12.39
N MET A 2 7.08 9.60 11.87
CA MET A 2 6.22 10.49 12.68
C MET A 2 5.14 9.76 13.51
N PHE A 3 4.59 8.67 12.98
CA PHE A 3 3.63 7.79 13.66
C PHE A 3 4.09 7.28 15.04
N PHE A 4 5.38 6.98 15.22
CA PHE A 4 5.89 6.38 16.46
C PHE A 4 5.98 7.36 17.64
N VAL A 5 6.07 8.67 17.37
CA VAL A 5 6.24 9.69 18.43
C VAL A 5 4.90 10.07 19.06
N PHE A 6 3.81 10.06 18.29
CA PHE A 6 2.49 10.45 18.80
C PHE A 6 1.72 9.32 19.50
N VAL A 7 1.98 8.06 19.13
CA VAL A 7 1.28 6.90 19.69
C VAL A 7 1.41 6.81 21.22
N PRO A 8 2.60 6.95 21.85
CA PRO A 8 2.73 6.85 23.31
C PRO A 8 1.93 7.92 24.06
N GLY A 9 2.01 9.18 23.62
CA GLY A 9 1.28 10.30 24.23
C GLY A 9 -0.24 10.10 24.14
N PHE A 10 -0.71 9.62 22.99
CA PHE A 10 -2.12 9.36 22.76
C PHE A 10 -2.65 8.16 23.57
N MET A 11 -1.87 7.09 23.67
CA MET A 11 -2.20 5.93 24.51
C MET A 11 -2.31 6.35 25.99
N MET A 12 -1.42 7.21 26.48
CA MET A 12 -1.46 7.70 27.85
C MET A 12 -2.68 8.59 28.12
N ALA A 13 -3.01 9.52 27.21
CA ALA A 13 -4.23 10.34 27.32
C ALA A 13 -5.50 9.47 27.32
N THR A 14 -5.55 8.43 26.48
CA THR A 14 -6.67 7.49 26.42
C THR A 14 -6.79 6.64 27.69
N LEU A 15 -5.66 6.17 28.23
CA LEU A 15 -5.60 5.45 29.51
C LEU A 15 -6.16 6.34 30.63
N LEU A 16 -5.69 7.58 30.75
CA LEU A 16 -6.16 8.53 31.76
C LEU A 16 -7.65 8.84 31.58
N GLY A 17 -8.11 9.13 30.35
CA GLY A 17 -9.52 9.37 30.05
C GLY A 17 -10.43 8.19 30.40
N SER A 18 -9.96 6.96 30.16
CA SER A 18 -10.68 5.73 30.50
C SER A 18 -10.78 5.54 32.02
N LEU A 19 -9.73 5.88 32.76
CA LEU A 19 -9.72 5.82 34.22
C LEU A 19 -10.63 6.90 34.85
N VAL A 20 -10.63 8.12 34.29
CA VAL A 20 -11.54 9.20 34.73
C VAL A 20 -12.99 8.85 34.46
N TRP A 21 -13.30 8.31 33.29
CA TRP A 21 -14.65 7.83 32.96
C TRP A 21 -15.10 6.72 33.91
N ALA A 22 -14.22 5.75 34.20
CA ALA A 22 -14.50 4.71 35.17
C ALA A 22 -14.86 5.32 36.53
N ARG A 23 -14.16 6.37 36.99
CA ARG A 23 -14.49 7.07 38.24
C ARG A 23 -15.85 7.77 38.19
N ARG A 24 -16.27 8.30 37.05
CA ARG A 24 -17.56 9.00 36.87
C ARG A 24 -18.77 8.06 36.84
N ASP A 25 -18.62 6.84 36.32
CA ASP A 25 -19.68 5.80 36.30
C ASP A 25 -20.17 5.45 37.73
N HIS A 26 -19.37 5.74 38.75
CA HIS A 26 -19.75 5.62 40.17
C HIS A 26 -20.99 6.45 40.56
N GLN A 27 -21.28 7.56 39.86
CA GLN A 27 -22.37 8.47 40.23
C GLN A 27 -23.72 8.13 39.59
N LEU A 28 -23.76 7.19 38.62
CA LEU A 28 -24.99 6.87 37.86
C LEU A 28 -25.69 5.58 38.30
N VAL A 29 -25.23 4.95 39.39
CA VAL A 29 -25.90 3.77 39.97
C VAL A 29 -27.08 4.22 40.85
N ALA A 30 -28.17 4.63 40.21
CA ALA A 30 -29.49 4.79 40.82
C ALA A 30 -30.42 3.64 40.35
N PRO A 31 -31.39 3.18 41.17
CA PRO A 31 -32.07 1.91 40.99
C PRO A 31 -33.10 1.98 39.85
N ALA A 32 -32.77 1.44 38.69
CA ALA A 32 -33.66 1.36 37.52
C ALA A 32 -34.09 -0.07 37.16
N VAL A 33 -34.05 -1.00 38.12
CA VAL A 33 -34.59 -2.36 37.92
C VAL A 33 -35.81 -2.51 38.82
N GLY A 34 -36.99 -2.46 38.20
CA GLY A 34 -38.26 -2.77 38.88
C GLY A 34 -38.31 -4.23 39.36
N PRO A 35 -39.22 -4.56 40.29
CA PRO A 35 -39.32 -5.90 40.87
C PRO A 35 -39.57 -6.95 39.78
N LEU A 36 -38.67 -7.93 39.68
CA LEU A 36 -38.89 -9.14 38.90
C LEU A 36 -39.70 -10.10 39.77
N GLU A 37 -40.87 -10.55 39.30
CA GLU A 37 -41.63 -11.62 39.94
C GLU A 37 -40.79 -12.91 39.97
N VAL A 38 -40.44 -13.35 41.17
CA VAL A 38 -39.75 -14.62 41.39
C VAL A 38 -40.81 -15.70 41.53
N SER A 39 -40.93 -16.58 40.53
CA SER A 39 -41.75 -17.79 40.66
C SER A 39 -41.10 -18.74 41.68
N THR A 40 -41.64 -18.78 42.89
CA THR A 40 -41.23 -19.65 43.99
C THR A 40 -41.70 -21.07 43.72
N GLY A 41 -40.82 -21.95 43.24
CA GLY A 41 -41.26 -23.32 43.01
C GLY A 41 -40.27 -24.34 42.50
N LEU A 42 -38.98 -24.29 42.84
CA LEU A 42 -38.09 -25.44 42.61
C LEU A 42 -36.99 -25.51 43.70
N SER A 43 -37.19 -26.42 44.65
CA SER A 43 -36.17 -26.90 45.60
C SER A 43 -35.32 -27.94 44.88
N GLY A 44 -34.03 -27.62 44.67
CA GLY A 44 -33.12 -28.45 43.89
C GLY A 44 -31.70 -27.87 43.88
N GLU A 45 -31.07 -27.80 45.06
CA GLU A 45 -29.76 -27.14 45.28
C GLU A 45 -28.56 -27.84 44.62
N GLY A 46 -28.71 -29.03 44.03
CA GLY A 46 -27.59 -29.79 43.46
C GLY A 46 -27.33 -29.61 41.96
N ALA A 47 -28.33 -29.21 41.16
CA ALA A 47 -28.29 -29.41 39.69
C ALA A 47 -28.10 -28.13 38.85
N LEU A 48 -28.09 -26.94 39.45
CA LEU A 48 -28.12 -25.67 38.70
C LEU A 48 -26.74 -25.08 38.36
N ARG A 49 -25.63 -25.72 38.77
CA ARG A 49 -24.28 -25.38 38.29
C ARG A 49 -24.11 -25.81 36.83
N GLY A 50 -24.76 -25.09 35.92
CA GLY A 50 -24.72 -25.35 34.48
C GLY A 50 -26.01 -25.04 33.72
N ALA A 51 -27.11 -24.69 34.40
CA ALA A 51 -28.34 -24.32 33.71
C ALA A 51 -28.16 -22.97 33.01
N VAL A 52 -28.12 -23.00 31.67
CA VAL A 52 -28.15 -21.79 30.84
C VAL A 52 -29.53 -21.15 31.04
N VAL A 53 -29.55 -19.94 31.57
CA VAL A 53 -30.80 -19.18 31.73
C VAL A 53 -31.39 -18.90 30.34
N ALA A 54 -32.71 -18.95 30.21
CA ALA A 54 -33.39 -18.68 28.95
C ALA A 54 -32.93 -17.34 28.35
N TRP A 55 -32.78 -17.28 27.02
CA TRP A 55 -32.36 -16.07 26.29
C TRP A 55 -33.15 -14.81 26.66
N ARG A 56 -34.45 -14.97 26.97
CA ARG A 56 -35.33 -13.89 27.42
C ARG A 56 -34.79 -13.15 28.65
N SER A 57 -34.11 -13.85 29.56
CA SER A 57 -33.52 -13.26 30.77
C SER A 57 -32.15 -12.61 30.49
N ILE A 58 -31.46 -13.00 29.42
CA ILE A 58 -30.14 -12.46 29.03
C ILE A 58 -30.30 -11.16 28.21
N ARG A 59 -31.34 -11.07 27.38
CA ARG A 59 -31.56 -9.92 26.47
C ARG A 59 -31.55 -8.54 27.15
N PRO A 60 -32.21 -8.32 28.31
CA PRO A 60 -32.14 -7.02 28.99
C PRO A 60 -30.71 -6.68 29.43
N LEU A 61 -29.95 -7.68 29.89
CA LEU A 61 -28.56 -7.52 30.29
C LEU A 61 -27.69 -7.13 29.09
N VAL A 62 -27.87 -7.80 27.93
CA VAL A 62 -27.19 -7.41 26.67
C VAL A 62 -27.43 -5.95 26.35
N GLY A 63 -28.68 -5.48 26.45
CA GLY A 63 -29.04 -4.08 26.16
C GLY A 63 -28.38 -3.07 27.12
N VAL A 64 -28.23 -3.43 28.39
CA VAL A 64 -27.52 -2.59 29.38
C VAL A 64 -26.03 -2.54 29.08
N GLU A 65 -25.39 -3.69 28.87
CA GLU A 65 -23.95 -3.74 28.61
C GLU A 65 -23.60 -3.11 27.25
N ALA A 66 -24.45 -3.27 26.23
CA ALA A 66 -24.30 -2.61 24.93
C ALA A 66 -24.33 -1.08 25.07
N ARG A 67 -25.28 -0.54 25.85
CA ARG A 67 -25.36 0.91 26.11
C ARG A 67 -24.12 1.44 26.82
N ARG A 68 -23.54 0.67 27.73
CA ARG A 68 -22.30 1.04 28.42
C ARG A 68 -21.11 1.00 27.48
N LEU A 69 -20.99 -0.06 26.67
CA LEU A 69 -19.92 -0.20 25.70
C LEU A 69 -19.94 0.96 24.69
N LEU A 70 -21.11 1.30 24.16
CA LEU A 70 -21.30 2.41 23.23
C LEU A 70 -20.96 3.79 23.83
N ARG A 71 -21.17 3.97 25.15
CA ARG A 71 -20.87 5.22 25.86
C ARG A 71 -19.45 5.29 26.41
N HIS A 72 -18.68 4.22 26.30
CA HIS A 72 -17.30 4.20 26.77
C HIS A 72 -16.45 5.11 25.87
N PRO A 73 -15.54 5.95 26.40
CA PRO A 73 -14.79 6.91 25.59
C PRO A 73 -13.68 6.29 24.75
N ALA A 74 -13.13 5.13 25.17
CA ALA A 74 -11.95 4.53 24.52
C ALA A 74 -12.06 4.31 22.99
N PRO A 75 -13.16 3.74 22.42
CA PRO A 75 -13.33 3.63 20.97
C PRO A 75 -13.18 4.97 20.25
N TYR A 76 -13.78 6.03 20.78
CA TYR A 76 -13.76 7.35 20.17
C TYR A 76 -12.39 8.02 20.29
N LEU A 77 -11.80 7.99 21.50
CA LEU A 77 -10.49 8.59 21.72
C LEU A 77 -9.46 7.96 20.79
N ILE A 78 -9.37 6.62 20.71
CA ILE A 78 -8.38 5.96 19.85
C ILE A 78 -8.67 6.20 18.36
N THR A 79 -9.93 6.17 17.94
CA THR A 79 -10.27 6.16 16.51
C THR A 79 -10.21 7.54 15.87
N VAL A 80 -10.67 8.60 16.54
CA VAL A 80 -10.79 9.93 15.92
C VAL A 80 -9.46 10.46 15.36
N PRO A 81 -8.32 10.39 16.06
CA PRO A 81 -7.04 10.86 15.51
C PRO A 81 -6.57 10.02 14.32
N PHE A 82 -6.73 8.69 14.39
CA PHE A 82 -6.37 7.79 13.29
C PHE A 82 -7.26 8.03 12.07
N LEU A 83 -8.56 8.26 12.29
CA LEU A 83 -9.49 8.63 11.23
C LEU A 83 -9.09 9.97 10.62
N ALA A 84 -8.78 11.00 11.43
CA ALA A 84 -8.33 12.29 10.94
C ALA A 84 -7.05 12.17 10.09
N LEU A 85 -6.11 11.35 10.54
CA LEU A 85 -4.88 11.06 9.79
C LEU A 85 -5.17 10.32 8.47
N THR A 86 -6.00 9.28 8.51
CA THR A 86 -6.43 8.53 7.32
C THR A 86 -7.15 9.44 6.32
N LEU A 87 -8.06 10.30 6.80
CA LEU A 87 -8.77 11.26 5.97
C LEU A 87 -7.82 12.34 5.42
N SER A 88 -6.77 12.70 6.16
CA SER A 88 -5.78 13.65 5.66
C SER A 88 -5.04 13.12 4.43
N GLU A 89 -4.76 11.81 4.37
CA GLU A 89 -4.12 11.19 3.19
C GLU A 89 -4.97 11.36 1.92
N PHE A 90 -6.30 11.27 2.03
CA PHE A 90 -7.21 11.55 0.91
C PHE A 90 -7.22 13.00 0.47
N THR A 91 -6.85 13.92 1.37
CA THR A 91 -6.75 15.35 1.03
C THR A 91 -5.37 15.74 0.52
N SER A 92 -4.30 15.03 0.91
CA SER A 92 -2.91 15.42 0.63
C SER A 92 -2.11 14.47 -0.28
N GLY A 93 -2.67 13.35 -0.74
CA GLY A 93 -1.95 12.34 -1.54
C GLY A 93 -2.53 11.99 -2.91
N SER A 94 -1.90 11.00 -3.56
CA SER A 94 -2.12 10.53 -4.94
C SER A 94 -3.49 9.94 -5.23
N VAL A 95 -3.84 9.86 -6.53
CA VAL A 95 -4.91 8.96 -6.97
C VAL A 95 -4.58 7.56 -6.44
N LEU A 96 -5.53 6.99 -5.71
CA LEU A 96 -5.44 5.68 -5.11
C LEU A 96 -6.40 4.76 -5.86
N ALA A 97 -5.92 3.67 -6.45
CA ALA A 97 -6.87 2.64 -6.87
C ALA A 97 -7.34 1.82 -5.68
N TRP A 98 -8.63 1.48 -5.67
CA TRP A 98 -9.17 0.32 -4.97
C TRP A 98 -8.48 -0.92 -5.53
N SER A 99 -7.37 -1.25 -4.89
CA SER A 99 -6.56 -2.44 -5.10
C SER A 99 -6.58 -3.23 -3.81
N ASP A 100 -6.21 -4.51 -3.87
CA ASP A 100 -6.22 -5.41 -2.70
C ASP A 100 -5.58 -4.78 -1.46
N ASP A 101 -4.44 -4.13 -1.66
CA ASP A 101 -3.69 -3.50 -0.58
C ASP A 101 -4.34 -2.22 -0.06
N ARG A 102 -5.00 -1.43 -0.92
CA ARG A 102 -5.65 -0.17 -0.51
C ARG A 102 -7.01 -0.42 0.14
N ASP A 103 -7.82 -1.36 -0.37
CA ASP A 103 -9.04 -1.82 0.31
C ASP A 103 -8.71 -2.26 1.75
N VAL A 104 -7.67 -3.10 1.86
CA VAL A 104 -7.17 -3.63 3.11
C VAL A 104 -6.61 -2.53 4.01
N ALA A 105 -5.76 -1.64 3.49
CA ALA A 105 -5.19 -0.55 4.26
C ALA A 105 -6.27 0.40 4.78
N LEU A 106 -7.29 0.70 3.98
CA LEU A 106 -8.41 1.55 4.41
C LEU A 106 -9.28 0.87 5.46
N VAL A 107 -9.59 -0.42 5.30
CA VAL A 107 -10.29 -1.19 6.34
C VAL A 107 -9.45 -1.23 7.62
N VAL A 108 -8.16 -1.52 7.52
CA VAL A 108 -7.24 -1.60 8.67
C VAL A 108 -7.14 -0.25 9.36
N ASN A 109 -6.80 0.82 8.64
CA ASN A 109 -6.57 2.15 9.20
C ASN A 109 -7.85 2.74 9.81
N ALA A 110 -9.02 2.49 9.23
CA ALA A 110 -10.29 2.99 9.74
C ALA A 110 -10.83 2.17 10.92
N THR A 111 -10.77 0.83 10.84
CA THR A 111 -11.51 -0.04 11.78
C THR A 111 -10.66 -0.68 12.86
N VAL A 112 -9.34 -0.85 12.67
CA VAL A 112 -8.46 -1.41 13.72
C VAL A 112 -8.35 -0.49 14.94
N PRO A 113 -8.21 0.84 14.80
CA PRO A 113 -8.27 1.75 15.95
C PRO A 113 -9.59 1.65 16.73
N TRP A 114 -10.71 1.48 16.02
CA TRP A 114 -12.02 1.25 16.62
C TRP A 114 -12.11 -0.10 17.32
N ALA A 115 -11.51 -1.14 16.73
CA ALA A 115 -11.39 -2.46 17.33
C ALA A 115 -10.54 -2.43 18.62
N TRP A 116 -9.40 -1.72 18.64
CA TRP A 116 -8.56 -1.56 19.83
C TRP A 116 -9.30 -0.84 20.95
N GLY A 117 -9.99 0.27 20.65
CA GLY A 117 -10.78 0.96 21.66
C GLY A 117 -11.97 0.13 22.14
N THR A 118 -12.56 -0.69 21.26
CA THR A 118 -13.61 -1.66 21.61
C THR A 118 -13.07 -2.75 22.53
N LEU A 119 -11.86 -3.28 22.30
CA LEU A 119 -11.20 -4.25 23.16
C LEU A 119 -11.01 -3.68 24.57
N VAL A 120 -10.41 -2.48 24.67
CA VAL A 120 -10.19 -1.81 25.96
C VAL A 120 -11.51 -1.56 26.68
N ALA A 121 -12.52 -1.06 25.96
CA ALA A 121 -13.85 -0.79 26.53
C ALA A 121 -14.53 -2.08 27.02
N ALA A 122 -14.54 -3.14 26.21
CA ALA A 122 -15.13 -4.43 26.57
C ALA A 122 -14.42 -5.05 27.78
N ASN A 123 -13.09 -4.99 27.83
CA ASN A 123 -12.30 -5.42 28.97
C ASN A 123 -12.70 -4.67 30.25
N LEU A 124 -12.77 -3.33 30.17
CA LEU A 124 -13.13 -2.51 31.31
C LEU A 124 -14.59 -2.71 31.74
N VAL A 125 -15.53 -2.83 30.81
CA VAL A 125 -16.94 -3.09 31.14
C VAL A 125 -17.10 -4.46 31.80
N ALA A 126 -16.41 -5.49 31.31
CA ALA A 126 -16.45 -6.84 31.88
C ALA A 126 -15.81 -6.94 33.27
N LEU A 127 -14.75 -6.16 33.55
CA LEU A 127 -14.09 -6.08 34.87
C LEU A 127 -14.83 -5.22 35.90
N ARG A 128 -15.93 -4.58 35.51
CA ARG A 128 -16.61 -3.57 36.34
C ARG A 128 -17.03 -4.11 37.70
N SER A 129 -17.59 -5.31 37.78
CA SER A 129 -18.00 -5.90 39.07
C SER A 129 -16.84 -6.09 40.03
N ARG A 130 -15.68 -6.53 39.51
CA ARG A 130 -14.45 -6.71 40.30
C ARG A 130 -13.88 -5.39 40.78
N ARG A 131 -13.78 -4.41 39.88
CA ARG A 131 -13.27 -3.07 40.23
C ARG A 131 -14.06 -2.41 41.35
N TRP A 132 -15.37 -2.63 41.37
CA TRP A 132 -16.26 -2.09 42.40
C TRP A 132 -16.53 -3.04 43.55
N ARG A 133 -15.87 -4.20 43.60
CA ARG A 133 -16.09 -5.25 44.61
C ARG A 133 -17.57 -5.61 44.77
N SER A 134 -18.35 -5.52 43.70
CA SER A 134 -19.78 -5.82 43.70
C SER A 134 -20.08 -7.27 43.32
N GLU A 135 -19.07 -8.14 43.28
CA GLU A 135 -19.27 -9.55 42.95
C GLU A 135 -20.16 -10.26 43.96
N GLU A 136 -19.97 -10.02 45.26
CA GLU A 136 -20.81 -10.60 46.32
C GLU A 136 -22.28 -10.25 46.10
N LEU A 137 -22.59 -8.98 45.81
CA LEU A 137 -23.95 -8.54 45.49
C LEU A 137 -24.50 -9.16 44.20
N LEU A 138 -23.64 -9.44 43.21
CA LEU A 138 -24.08 -10.07 41.96
C LEU A 138 -24.21 -11.59 42.08
N THR A 139 -23.58 -12.23 43.08
CA THR A 139 -23.76 -13.66 43.34
C THR A 139 -25.12 -14.00 43.93
N THR A 140 -25.82 -13.02 44.53
CA THR A 140 -27.20 -13.18 45.00
C THR A 140 -28.24 -13.01 43.88
N MET A 141 -27.82 -12.52 42.70
CA MET A 141 -28.72 -12.40 41.55
C MET A 141 -28.99 -13.76 40.90
N PRO A 142 -30.20 -14.00 40.36
CA PRO A 142 -30.55 -15.26 39.70
C PRO A 142 -29.79 -15.51 38.39
N VAL A 143 -28.97 -14.57 37.92
CA VAL A 143 -28.23 -14.68 36.65
C VAL A 143 -26.79 -15.15 36.91
N PRO A 144 -26.42 -16.37 36.49
CA PRO A 144 -25.08 -16.91 36.74
C PRO A 144 -24.01 -16.13 35.97
N GLU A 145 -22.76 -16.21 36.43
CA GLU A 145 -21.62 -15.47 35.83
C GLU A 145 -21.40 -15.82 34.34
N ALA A 146 -21.61 -17.07 33.96
CA ALA A 146 -21.57 -17.50 32.57
C ALA A 146 -22.58 -16.73 31.69
N SER A 147 -23.81 -16.52 32.18
CA SER A 147 -24.84 -15.76 31.44
C SER A 147 -24.48 -14.28 31.33
N ARG A 148 -23.80 -13.71 32.35
CA ARG A 148 -23.26 -12.35 32.27
C ARG A 148 -22.14 -12.23 31.24
N THR A 149 -21.26 -13.22 31.16
CA THR A 149 -20.20 -13.27 30.14
C THR A 149 -20.79 -13.37 28.73
N VAL A 150 -21.76 -14.24 28.53
CA VAL A 150 -22.50 -14.34 27.26
C VAL A 150 -23.16 -13.01 26.91
N ALA A 151 -23.77 -12.32 27.88
CA ALA A 151 -24.36 -11.01 27.65
C ALA A 151 -23.33 -9.96 27.17
N HIS A 152 -22.12 -9.93 27.76
CA HIS A 152 -21.03 -9.06 27.31
C HIS A 152 -20.57 -9.40 25.88
N LEU A 153 -20.46 -10.69 25.54
CA LEU A 153 -20.08 -11.12 24.20
C LEU A 153 -21.10 -10.64 23.15
N PHE A 154 -22.40 -10.81 23.40
CA PHE A 154 -23.44 -10.29 22.50
C PHE A 154 -23.50 -8.76 22.48
N ALA A 155 -23.21 -8.09 23.60
CA ALA A 155 -23.17 -6.63 23.66
C ALA A 155 -22.11 -6.03 22.72
N CYS A 156 -21.04 -6.77 22.39
CA CYS A 156 -20.02 -6.32 21.45
C CYS A 156 -20.56 -6.05 20.04
N LEU A 157 -21.68 -6.68 19.65
CA LEU A 157 -22.33 -6.44 18.35
C LEU A 157 -22.82 -5.00 18.18
N VAL A 158 -23.05 -4.26 19.28
CA VAL A 158 -23.44 -2.83 19.20
C VAL A 158 -22.36 -1.95 18.58
N MET A 159 -21.12 -2.43 18.50
CA MET A 159 -19.99 -1.69 17.94
C MET A 159 -19.88 -1.82 16.41
N VAL A 160 -20.61 -2.78 15.81
CA VAL A 160 -20.63 -3.02 14.36
C VAL A 160 -21.17 -1.83 13.56
N PRO A 161 -22.29 -1.17 13.94
CA PRO A 161 -22.74 0.04 13.27
C PRO A 161 -21.69 1.16 13.24
N GLY A 162 -20.89 1.31 14.31
CA GLY A 162 -19.78 2.28 14.34
C GLY A 162 -18.71 1.97 13.30
N ALA A 163 -18.33 0.69 13.17
CA ALA A 163 -17.40 0.24 12.14
C ALA A 163 -17.95 0.50 10.72
N ALA A 164 -19.23 0.22 10.50
CA ALA A 164 -19.88 0.47 9.21
C ALA A 164 -19.92 1.97 8.87
N VAL A 165 -20.19 2.85 9.84
CA VAL A 165 -20.14 4.31 9.64
C VAL A 165 -18.73 4.78 9.31
N LEU A 166 -17.70 4.26 9.98
CA LEU A 166 -16.30 4.60 9.69
C LEU A 166 -15.89 4.19 8.28
N LEU A 167 -16.24 2.96 7.88
CA LEU A 167 -16.00 2.47 6.53
C LEU A 167 -16.75 3.31 5.49
N ALA A 168 -18.04 3.58 5.72
CA ALA A 168 -18.83 4.42 4.84
C ALA A 168 -18.25 5.83 4.72
N ALA A 169 -17.77 6.43 5.80
CA ALA A 169 -17.13 7.75 5.78
C ALA A 169 -15.83 7.73 4.96
N VAL A 170 -14.96 6.75 5.18
CA VAL A 170 -13.69 6.63 4.46
C VAL A 170 -13.91 6.35 2.98
N VAL A 171 -14.80 5.41 2.63
CA VAL A 171 -15.19 5.12 1.24
C VAL A 171 -15.79 6.38 0.61
N SER A 172 -16.74 7.04 1.27
CA SER A 172 -17.39 8.24 0.71
C SER A 172 -16.41 9.38 0.49
N VAL A 173 -15.48 9.63 1.41
CA VAL A 173 -14.45 10.66 1.23
C VAL A 173 -13.50 10.27 0.09
N GLY A 174 -13.12 9.01 -0.01
CA GLY A 174 -12.34 8.49 -1.12
C GLY A 174 -13.03 8.73 -2.46
N GLU A 175 -14.27 8.30 -2.62
CA GLU A 175 -15.07 8.52 -3.83
C GLU A 175 -15.24 10.01 -4.15
N LEU A 176 -15.64 10.81 -3.15
CA LEU A 176 -15.87 12.26 -3.32
C LEU A 176 -14.59 13.04 -3.64
N SER A 177 -13.42 12.50 -3.30
CA SER A 177 -12.15 13.12 -3.64
C SER A 177 -11.82 13.03 -5.14
N GLY A 178 -12.52 12.15 -5.89
CA GLY A 178 -12.19 11.84 -7.30
C GLY A 178 -10.81 11.20 -7.45
N ARG A 179 -10.21 10.74 -6.34
CA ARG A 179 -8.91 10.09 -6.27
C ARG A 179 -9.04 8.58 -6.22
N MET A 180 -10.23 8.04 -5.98
CA MET A 180 -10.42 6.59 -5.95
C MET A 180 -10.78 6.05 -7.32
N ILE A 181 -10.17 4.93 -7.71
CA ILE A 181 -10.48 4.22 -8.95
C ILE A 181 -10.94 2.82 -8.61
N GLY A 182 -12.00 2.35 -9.26
CA GLY A 182 -12.57 1.01 -9.07
C GLY A 182 -13.67 0.98 -8.02
N THR A 183 -13.97 -0.21 -7.48
CA THR A 183 -15.02 -0.39 -6.48
C THR A 183 -14.52 -1.18 -5.28
N PRO A 184 -14.85 -0.78 -4.04
CA PRO A 184 -14.39 -1.51 -2.87
C PRO A 184 -15.05 -2.88 -2.81
N ARG A 185 -14.27 -3.91 -2.47
CA ARG A 185 -14.79 -5.28 -2.39
C ARG A 185 -15.46 -5.52 -1.05
N TRP A 186 -16.73 -5.94 -1.09
CA TRP A 186 -17.51 -6.18 0.13
C TRP A 186 -16.89 -7.21 1.07
N THR A 187 -16.22 -8.23 0.53
CA THR A 187 -15.55 -9.24 1.36
C THR A 187 -14.42 -8.63 2.19
N VAL A 188 -13.68 -7.66 1.65
CA VAL A 188 -12.65 -6.92 2.41
C VAL A 188 -13.30 -5.98 3.42
N LEU A 189 -14.34 -5.25 3.00
CA LEU A 189 -15.08 -4.34 3.89
C LEU A 189 -15.67 -5.07 5.11
N LEU A 190 -16.15 -6.31 4.94
CA LEU A 190 -16.70 -7.13 6.03
C LEU A 190 -15.65 -7.55 7.07
N ALA A 191 -14.36 -7.55 6.72
CA ALA A 191 -13.30 -7.87 7.68
C ALA A 191 -13.28 -6.85 8.83
N GLY A 192 -13.49 -5.56 8.54
CA GLY A 192 -13.49 -4.49 9.55
C GLY A 192 -14.49 -4.73 10.70
N PRO A 193 -15.79 -4.89 10.42
CA PRO A 193 -16.78 -5.24 11.44
C PRO A 193 -16.46 -6.53 12.22
N LEU A 194 -15.93 -7.57 11.54
CA LEU A 194 -15.52 -8.81 12.21
C LEU A 194 -14.35 -8.57 13.17
N LEU A 195 -13.35 -7.78 12.79
CA LEU A 195 -12.23 -7.41 13.67
C LEU A 195 -12.73 -6.67 14.91
N VAL A 196 -13.72 -5.80 14.76
CA VAL A 196 -14.31 -5.04 15.89
C VAL A 196 -15.05 -5.97 16.85
N VAL A 197 -15.84 -6.92 16.34
CA VAL A 197 -16.50 -7.95 17.17
C VAL A 197 -15.47 -8.82 17.86
N GLY A 198 -14.48 -9.33 17.11
CA GLY A 198 -13.40 -10.15 17.64
C GLY A 198 -12.61 -9.45 18.74
N ALA A 199 -12.31 -8.17 18.57
CA ALA A 199 -11.63 -7.35 19.57
C ALA A 199 -12.48 -7.16 20.84
N GLY A 200 -13.78 -6.94 20.72
CA GLY A 200 -14.70 -6.90 21.87
C GLY A 200 -14.79 -8.24 22.62
N CYS A 201 -14.88 -9.34 21.88
CA CYS A 201 -14.84 -10.69 22.45
C CYS A 201 -13.50 -10.97 23.15
N LEU A 202 -12.38 -10.55 22.55
CA LEU A 202 -11.04 -10.70 23.11
C LEU A 202 -10.89 -9.88 24.39
N GLY A 203 -11.34 -8.63 24.41
CA GLY A 203 -11.35 -7.79 25.62
C GLY A 203 -12.15 -8.44 26.76
N THR A 204 -13.29 -9.04 26.43
CA THR A 204 -14.11 -9.81 27.38
C THR A 204 -13.39 -11.06 27.87
N ALA A 205 -12.74 -11.84 26.99
CA ALA A 205 -11.96 -13.01 27.37
C ALA A 205 -10.82 -12.62 28.31
N VAL A 206 -10.03 -11.62 27.95
CA VAL A 206 -8.93 -11.08 28.76
C VAL A 206 -9.44 -10.65 30.14
N ALA A 207 -10.60 -10.00 30.24
CA ALA A 207 -11.18 -9.61 31.53
C ALA A 207 -11.50 -10.80 32.45
N ARG A 208 -11.88 -11.95 31.87
CA ARG A 208 -12.19 -13.16 32.65
C ARG A 208 -10.92 -13.80 33.19
N TRP A 209 -9.93 -13.98 32.34
CA TRP A 209 -8.68 -14.66 32.68
C TRP A 209 -7.68 -13.79 33.44
N LEU A 210 -7.67 -12.48 33.18
CA LEU A 210 -6.68 -11.54 33.70
C LEU A 210 -7.41 -10.38 34.40
N PRO A 211 -7.65 -10.47 35.73
CA PRO A 211 -8.61 -9.63 36.45
C PRO A 211 -8.19 -8.17 36.68
N ARG A 212 -7.19 -7.64 35.94
CA ARG A 212 -6.68 -6.28 36.11
C ARG A 212 -6.98 -5.43 34.86
N PRO A 213 -7.42 -4.17 35.04
CA PRO A 213 -7.81 -3.29 33.92
C PRO A 213 -6.67 -2.99 32.94
N PHE A 214 -5.41 -3.09 33.39
CA PHE A 214 -4.23 -2.90 32.55
C PHE A 214 -4.11 -3.94 31.42
N PHE A 215 -4.62 -5.16 31.61
CA PHE A 215 -4.45 -6.22 30.62
C PHE A 215 -5.21 -5.99 29.32
N GLY A 216 -6.24 -5.13 29.29
CA GLY A 216 -6.85 -4.69 28.03
C GLY A 216 -5.83 -3.97 27.12
N TRP A 217 -4.98 -3.12 27.69
CA TRP A 217 -3.94 -2.41 26.95
C TRP A 217 -2.78 -3.32 26.55
N VAL A 218 -2.37 -4.23 27.44
CA VAL A 218 -1.36 -5.26 27.12
C VAL A 218 -1.84 -6.12 25.95
N ALA A 219 -3.12 -6.47 25.89
CA ALA A 219 -3.69 -7.21 24.79
C ALA A 219 -3.66 -6.41 23.48
N VAL A 220 -3.98 -5.11 23.49
CA VAL A 220 -3.81 -4.23 22.30
C VAL A 220 -2.35 -4.26 21.84
N LEU A 221 -1.40 -4.01 22.73
CA LEU A 221 0.03 -4.01 22.39
C LEU A 221 0.51 -5.36 21.85
N GLY A 222 0.14 -6.46 22.51
CA GLY A 222 0.52 -7.81 22.10
C GLY A 222 -0.06 -8.18 20.72
N VAL A 223 -1.30 -7.80 20.46
CA VAL A 223 -1.93 -7.95 19.15
C VAL A 223 -1.20 -7.09 18.10
N THR A 224 -0.91 -5.82 18.39
CA THR A 224 -0.19 -4.95 17.45
C THR A 224 1.18 -5.49 17.10
N ILE A 225 1.98 -5.90 18.10
CA ILE A 225 3.31 -6.48 17.88
C ILE A 225 3.20 -7.74 17.03
N LEU A 226 2.27 -8.64 17.38
CA LEU A 226 2.05 -9.87 16.61
C LEU A 226 1.70 -9.54 15.16
N GLN A 227 0.74 -8.64 14.92
CA GLN A 227 0.28 -8.32 13.57
C GLN A 227 1.35 -7.62 12.73
N VAL A 228 2.11 -6.68 13.30
CA VAL A 228 3.23 -6.03 12.59
C VAL A 228 4.31 -7.05 12.22
N ASN A 229 4.64 -7.99 13.12
CA ASN A 229 5.60 -9.05 12.82
C ASN A 229 5.07 -10.06 11.81
N LEU A 230 3.77 -10.34 11.78
CA LEU A 230 3.16 -11.21 10.77
C LEU A 230 3.08 -10.52 9.40
N ALA A 231 2.92 -9.20 9.37
CA ALA A 231 2.94 -8.40 8.14
C ALA A 231 4.35 -8.31 7.54
N ALA A 232 5.37 -8.08 8.38
CA ALA A 232 6.78 -7.96 7.97
C ALA A 232 7.51 -9.32 7.90
N GLY A 233 6.92 -10.38 8.43
CA GLY A 233 7.57 -11.66 8.67
C GLY A 233 7.48 -12.64 7.50
N ASN A 234 8.03 -13.84 7.73
CA ASN A 234 8.04 -14.93 6.76
C ASN A 234 6.63 -15.24 6.24
N TRP A 235 6.47 -15.33 4.92
CA TRP A 235 5.23 -15.65 4.21
C TRP A 235 4.49 -16.86 4.81
N ARG A 236 5.21 -17.84 5.35
CA ARG A 236 4.67 -19.05 6.01
C ARG A 236 3.76 -18.77 7.21
N TRP A 237 3.91 -17.62 7.85
CA TRP A 237 3.10 -17.23 9.01
C TRP A 237 2.09 -16.15 8.68
N ARG A 238 2.17 -15.53 7.51
CA ARG A 238 1.38 -14.36 7.11
C ARG A 238 -0.12 -14.64 7.07
N TRP A 239 -0.52 -15.88 6.91
CA TRP A 239 -1.90 -16.35 7.01
C TRP A 239 -2.53 -16.14 8.41
N LEU A 240 -1.71 -15.92 9.45
CA LEU A 240 -2.18 -15.53 10.80
C LEU A 240 -2.54 -14.04 10.90
N HIS A 241 -2.17 -13.24 9.91
CA HIS A 241 -2.45 -11.81 9.89
C HIS A 241 -3.96 -11.55 9.82
N PHE A 242 -4.42 -10.45 10.42
CA PHE A 242 -5.84 -10.12 10.49
C PHE A 242 -6.41 -9.59 9.20
N SER A 243 -5.57 -9.01 8.36
CA SER A 243 -5.98 -8.59 7.03
C SER A 243 -5.56 -9.65 6.00
N PRO A 244 -6.37 -9.85 4.95
CA PRO A 244 -6.05 -10.72 3.83
C PRO A 244 -4.95 -10.04 2.99
N TYR A 245 -3.74 -9.95 3.54
CA TYR A 245 -2.64 -9.21 2.92
C TYR A 245 -1.91 -10.11 1.92
N SER A 246 -2.30 -10.04 0.64
CA SER A 246 -1.51 -10.53 -0.48
C SER A 246 -0.70 -9.38 -1.09
N GLY A 247 0.21 -8.78 -0.32
CA GLY A 247 1.20 -7.83 -0.85
C GLY A 247 2.06 -8.35 -2.02
N ASN A 248 1.85 -9.59 -2.46
CA ASN A 248 2.54 -10.28 -3.56
C ASN A 248 1.68 -10.28 -4.86
N ALA A 249 0.38 -9.94 -4.77
CA ALA A 249 -0.55 -9.84 -5.90
C ALA A 249 -1.13 -8.42 -6.02
N LYS A 250 -0.26 -7.41 -5.88
CA LYS A 250 -0.64 -6.01 -5.97
C LYS A 250 -1.28 -5.72 -7.32
N GLY A 251 -2.59 -5.48 -7.33
CA GLY A 251 -3.33 -5.07 -8.53
C GLY A 251 -4.01 -6.19 -9.32
N TYR A 252 -4.01 -7.43 -8.82
CA TYR A 252 -4.62 -8.59 -9.50
C TYR A 252 -5.53 -9.41 -8.59
N ALA A 253 -6.47 -8.69 -7.94
CA ALA A 253 -7.56 -9.23 -7.13
C ALA A 253 -8.25 -10.46 -7.73
N GLU A 254 -8.50 -10.36 -9.04
CA GLU A 254 -9.23 -11.30 -9.88
C GLU A 254 -8.51 -12.63 -10.08
N LEU A 255 -7.20 -12.67 -9.83
CA LEU A 255 -6.42 -13.91 -9.87
C LEU A 255 -6.47 -14.65 -8.53
N PHE A 256 -6.97 -14.00 -7.47
CA PHE A 256 -7.18 -14.56 -6.14
C PHE A 256 -8.59 -14.31 -5.59
N PRO A 257 -9.66 -14.54 -6.37
CA PRO A 257 -11.01 -14.06 -6.03
C PRO A 257 -11.55 -14.65 -4.72
N ASP A 258 -11.11 -15.87 -4.37
CA ASP A 258 -11.62 -16.60 -3.20
C ASP A 258 -10.88 -16.30 -1.88
N HIS A 259 -9.71 -15.64 -1.93
CA HIS A 259 -8.86 -15.47 -0.74
C HIS A 259 -9.55 -14.65 0.35
N HIS A 260 -10.24 -13.57 -0.04
CA HIS A 260 -10.92 -12.67 0.90
C HIS A 260 -12.10 -13.36 1.60
N ALA A 261 -12.88 -14.17 0.88
CA ALA A 261 -14.00 -14.90 1.46
C ALA A 261 -13.53 -15.99 2.43
N VAL A 262 -12.48 -16.74 2.07
CA VAL A 262 -11.85 -17.74 2.95
C VAL A 262 -11.29 -17.08 4.20
N HIS A 263 -10.65 -15.91 4.06
CA HIS A 263 -10.12 -15.15 5.17
C HIS A 263 -11.21 -14.63 6.13
N LEU A 264 -12.38 -14.22 5.60
CA LEU A 264 -13.52 -13.90 6.46
C LEU A 264 -13.97 -15.08 7.31
N VAL A 265 -14.00 -16.29 6.72
CA VAL A 265 -14.33 -17.52 7.46
C VAL A 265 -13.26 -17.85 8.49
N TYR A 266 -11.98 -17.61 8.18
CA TYR A 266 -10.87 -17.70 9.13
C TYR A 266 -11.08 -16.76 10.33
N LEU A 267 -11.42 -15.49 10.09
CA LEU A 267 -11.71 -14.51 11.15
C LEU A 267 -12.91 -14.95 12.00
N LEU A 268 -13.97 -15.48 11.40
CA LEU A 268 -15.11 -16.04 12.14
C LEU A 268 -14.70 -17.21 13.03
N GLY A 269 -13.85 -18.11 12.53
CA GLY A 269 -13.26 -19.19 13.33
C GLY A 269 -12.48 -18.64 14.53
N GLY A 270 -11.65 -17.61 14.33
CA GLY A 270 -10.93 -16.93 15.40
C GLY A 270 -11.85 -16.28 16.45
N ILE A 271 -12.93 -15.63 16.02
CA ILE A 271 -13.93 -15.05 16.93
C ILE A 271 -14.61 -16.14 17.76
N LEU A 272 -15.01 -17.26 17.14
CA LEU A 272 -15.61 -18.40 17.83
C LEU A 272 -14.66 -19.01 18.86
N LEU A 273 -13.37 -19.10 18.54
CA LEU A 273 -12.33 -19.56 19.45
C LEU A 273 -12.25 -18.64 20.68
N VAL A 274 -12.19 -17.32 20.47
CA VAL A 274 -12.13 -16.32 21.55
C VAL A 274 -13.39 -16.33 22.42
N VAL A 275 -14.57 -16.43 21.80
CA VAL A 275 -15.86 -16.63 22.49
C VAL A 275 -15.82 -17.88 23.36
N GLY A 276 -15.35 -19.01 22.81
CA GLY A 276 -15.19 -20.26 23.54
C GLY A 276 -14.26 -20.11 24.74
N MET A 277 -13.09 -19.47 24.57
CA MET A 277 -12.13 -19.21 25.64
C MET A 277 -12.72 -18.35 26.77
N ALA A 278 -13.53 -17.33 26.43
CA ALA A 278 -14.20 -16.50 27.43
C ALA A 278 -15.21 -17.31 28.26
N VAL A 279 -15.93 -18.25 27.64
CA VAL A 279 -16.95 -19.09 28.30
C VAL A 279 -16.31 -20.23 29.10
N VAL A 280 -15.22 -20.85 28.62
CA VAL A 280 -14.50 -21.94 29.30
C VAL A 280 -14.06 -21.58 30.72
N HIS A 281 -13.77 -20.30 30.97
CA HIS A 281 -13.44 -19.81 32.32
C HIS A 281 -14.50 -20.21 33.37
N HIS A 282 -15.77 -20.38 32.97
CA HIS A 282 -16.87 -20.76 33.87
C HIS A 282 -17.16 -22.26 33.89
N GLY A 283 -16.34 -23.07 33.22
CA GLY A 283 -16.44 -24.52 33.15
C GLY A 283 -16.45 -25.07 31.72
N PHE A 284 -15.95 -26.30 31.57
CA PHE A 284 -15.87 -26.97 30.27
C PHE A 284 -17.08 -27.90 30.07
N SER A 285 -18.04 -27.46 29.25
CA SER A 285 -19.16 -28.31 28.83
C SER A 285 -18.90 -28.96 27.47
N ARG A 286 -19.56 -30.09 27.18
CA ARG A 286 -19.46 -30.75 25.86
C ARG A 286 -19.78 -29.80 24.70
N ARG A 287 -20.74 -28.87 24.89
CA ARG A 287 -21.11 -27.87 23.88
C ARG A 287 -19.99 -26.86 23.65
N VAL A 288 -19.39 -26.34 24.72
CA VAL A 288 -18.25 -25.42 24.62
C VAL A 288 -17.06 -26.10 23.97
N GLY A 289 -16.76 -27.36 24.35
CA GLY A 289 -15.75 -28.18 23.68
C GLY A 289 -16.02 -28.36 22.19
N ALA A 290 -17.25 -28.68 21.80
CA ALA A 290 -17.63 -28.80 20.39
C ALA A 290 -17.45 -27.48 19.61
N VAL A 291 -17.80 -26.33 20.20
CA VAL A 291 -17.59 -25.01 19.58
C VAL A 291 -16.09 -24.72 19.40
N LEU A 292 -15.27 -25.01 20.41
CA LEU A 292 -13.82 -24.81 20.31
C LEU A 292 -13.19 -25.71 19.24
N VAL A 293 -13.57 -26.98 19.20
CA VAL A 293 -13.10 -27.91 18.15
C VAL A 293 -13.53 -27.43 16.77
N ALA A 294 -14.81 -27.04 16.60
CA ALA A 294 -15.29 -26.51 15.34
C ALA A 294 -14.54 -25.23 14.93
N ALA A 295 -14.29 -24.31 15.86
CA ALA A 295 -13.53 -23.09 15.62
C ALA A 295 -12.10 -23.38 15.13
N VAL A 296 -11.39 -24.30 15.79
CA VAL A 296 -10.04 -24.72 15.39
C VAL A 296 -10.06 -25.41 14.02
N LEU A 297 -11.03 -26.28 13.76
CA LEU A 297 -11.17 -26.96 12.47
C LEU A 297 -11.46 -25.97 11.34
N ILE A 298 -12.33 -24.98 11.57
CA ILE A 298 -12.59 -23.90 10.61
C ILE A 298 -11.30 -23.13 10.33
N MET A 299 -10.62 -22.65 11.36
CA MET A 299 -9.38 -21.91 11.19
C MET A 299 -8.31 -22.72 10.47
N ALA A 300 -8.14 -24.01 10.79
CA ALA A 300 -7.17 -24.87 10.13
C ALA A 300 -7.53 -25.12 8.67
N ALA A 301 -8.82 -25.38 8.36
CA ALA A 301 -9.27 -25.60 6.99
C ALA A 301 -9.12 -24.35 6.12
N THR A 302 -9.46 -23.18 6.65
CA THR A 302 -9.29 -21.91 5.94
C THR A 302 -7.81 -21.53 5.84
N ALA A 303 -7.01 -21.79 6.88
CA ALA A 303 -5.56 -21.61 6.86
C ALA A 303 -4.90 -22.45 5.77
N VAL A 304 -5.31 -23.71 5.62
CA VAL A 304 -4.85 -24.55 4.51
C VAL A 304 -5.32 -23.94 3.19
N ALA A 305 -6.60 -23.58 3.05
CA ALA A 305 -7.13 -23.04 1.80
C ALA A 305 -6.44 -21.73 1.36
N GLN A 306 -6.15 -20.82 2.28
CA GLN A 306 -5.51 -19.53 2.02
C GLN A 306 -3.98 -19.61 1.86
N THR A 307 -3.37 -20.76 2.17
CA THR A 307 -1.94 -21.02 1.95
C THR A 307 -1.69 -22.00 0.80
N ARG A 308 -2.76 -22.42 0.10
CA ARG A 308 -2.58 -23.25 -1.09
C ARG A 308 -1.86 -22.42 -2.16
N PRO A 309 -0.85 -23.01 -2.83
CA PRO A 309 -0.30 -22.38 -4.00
C PRO A 309 -1.40 -22.20 -5.05
N ILE A 310 -1.20 -21.22 -5.90
CA ILE A 310 -2.13 -20.90 -6.98
C ILE A 310 -2.36 -22.16 -7.84
N GLY A 311 -3.62 -22.46 -8.17
CA GLY A 311 -3.94 -23.64 -8.97
C GLY A 311 -3.34 -23.54 -10.38
N GLY A 312 -3.02 -24.67 -11.02
CA GLY A 312 -2.42 -24.66 -12.37
C GLY A 312 -3.21 -23.86 -13.42
N ALA A 313 -4.55 -23.84 -13.33
CA ALA A 313 -5.39 -23.02 -14.21
C ALA A 313 -5.27 -21.52 -13.94
N GLN A 314 -5.17 -21.11 -12.67
CA GLN A 314 -4.96 -19.71 -12.27
C GLN A 314 -3.55 -19.26 -12.64
N ALA A 315 -2.55 -20.11 -12.41
CA ALA A 315 -1.17 -19.90 -12.85
C ALA A 315 -1.06 -19.77 -14.38
N ALA A 316 -1.80 -20.58 -15.14
CA ALA A 316 -1.85 -20.47 -16.59
C ALA A 316 -2.56 -19.20 -17.06
N ALA A 317 -3.66 -18.79 -16.41
CA ALA A 317 -4.33 -17.52 -16.68
C ALA A 317 -3.42 -16.32 -16.35
N LEU A 318 -2.65 -16.43 -15.27
CA LEU A 318 -1.65 -15.44 -14.89
C LEU A 318 -0.55 -15.32 -15.94
N ALA A 319 0.08 -16.45 -16.29
CA ALA A 319 1.09 -16.49 -17.34
C ALA A 319 0.54 -15.93 -18.66
N GLN A 320 -0.66 -16.35 -19.07
CA GLN A 320 -1.29 -15.85 -20.27
C GLN A 320 -1.52 -14.33 -20.25
N ARG A 321 -1.95 -13.77 -19.12
CA ARG A 321 -2.16 -12.33 -19.00
C ARG A 321 -0.86 -11.53 -18.96
N MET A 322 0.24 -12.15 -18.54
CA MET A 322 1.55 -11.52 -18.61
C MET A 322 2.13 -11.64 -20.03
N GLU A 323 1.97 -12.80 -20.69
CA GLU A 323 2.39 -13.09 -22.07
C GLU A 323 1.64 -12.25 -23.10
N ASP A 324 0.34 -12.00 -22.89
CA ASP A 324 -0.50 -11.19 -23.74
C ASP A 324 -1.39 -10.26 -22.90
N PRO A 325 -0.82 -9.19 -22.31
CA PRO A 325 -1.57 -8.26 -21.49
C PRO A 325 -2.64 -7.53 -22.30
N GLY A 326 -2.48 -7.40 -23.62
CA GLY A 326 -3.46 -6.75 -24.48
C GLY A 326 -4.79 -7.47 -24.59
N ARG A 327 -4.82 -8.78 -24.37
CA ARG A 327 -6.04 -9.58 -24.44
C ARG A 327 -7.12 -9.15 -23.44
N ASP A 328 -6.72 -8.76 -22.23
CA ASP A 328 -7.63 -8.42 -21.14
C ASP A 328 -7.76 -6.91 -20.93
N GLN A 329 -7.10 -6.12 -21.77
CA GLN A 329 -7.05 -4.66 -21.67
C GLN A 329 -8.02 -3.98 -22.64
N THR A 330 -8.53 -2.84 -22.22
CA THR A 330 -9.22 -1.91 -23.12
C THR A 330 -8.20 -0.96 -23.70
N CYS A 331 -8.04 -1.00 -25.03
CA CYS A 331 -7.16 -0.09 -25.75
C CYS A 331 -7.95 1.11 -26.28
N HIS A 332 -7.41 2.30 -26.08
CA HIS A 332 -7.94 3.56 -26.56
C HIS A 332 -7.00 4.12 -27.63
N GLU A 333 -7.47 4.14 -28.88
CA GLU A 333 -6.73 4.72 -29.99
C GLU A 333 -6.72 6.26 -29.93
N ARG A 334 -5.55 6.82 -30.26
CA ARG A 334 -5.29 8.25 -30.48
C ARG A 334 -4.59 8.41 -31.83
N SER A 335 -4.38 9.64 -32.29
CA SER A 335 -3.88 9.88 -33.66
C SER A 335 -2.52 9.25 -33.97
N HIS A 336 -1.63 9.14 -32.97
CA HIS A 336 -0.26 8.64 -33.14
C HIS A 336 0.13 7.53 -32.15
N PHE A 337 -0.80 7.13 -31.28
CA PHE A 337 -0.50 6.15 -30.25
C PHE A 337 -1.76 5.43 -29.76
N VAL A 338 -1.55 4.31 -29.08
CA VAL A 338 -2.62 3.51 -28.47
C VAL A 338 -2.29 3.36 -26.98
N ILE A 339 -3.25 3.64 -26.11
CA ILE A 339 -3.10 3.37 -24.67
C ILE A 339 -3.96 2.17 -24.30
N CYS A 340 -3.32 1.10 -23.82
CA CYS A 340 -3.99 -0.11 -23.35
C CYS A 340 -3.90 -0.21 -21.82
N ALA A 341 -5.06 -0.36 -21.17
CA ALA A 341 -5.20 -0.41 -19.71
C ALA A 341 -6.23 -1.46 -19.30
N ASP A 342 -6.08 -2.05 -18.11
CA ASP A 342 -7.17 -2.90 -17.59
C ASP A 342 -8.43 -2.04 -17.36
N PRO A 343 -9.64 -2.60 -17.48
CA PRO A 343 -10.89 -1.83 -17.42
C PRO A 343 -11.03 -0.94 -16.18
N VAL A 344 -10.50 -1.38 -15.03
CA VAL A 344 -10.55 -0.56 -13.80
C VAL A 344 -9.77 0.75 -13.95
N TRP A 345 -8.77 0.82 -14.83
CA TRP A 345 -7.93 2.01 -15.05
C TRP A 345 -8.31 2.83 -16.28
N SER A 346 -9.38 2.49 -17.01
CA SER A 346 -9.75 3.19 -18.24
C SER A 346 -10.00 4.69 -18.02
N GLU A 347 -10.42 5.08 -16.82
CA GLU A 347 -10.64 6.48 -16.45
C GLU A 347 -9.33 7.30 -16.38
N LEU A 348 -8.18 6.65 -16.18
CA LEU A 348 -6.88 7.33 -16.16
C LEU A 348 -6.26 7.52 -17.54
N VAL A 349 -6.75 6.82 -18.56
CA VAL A 349 -6.17 6.87 -19.91
C VAL A 349 -6.08 8.30 -20.46
N THR A 350 -7.08 9.14 -20.19
CA THR A 350 -7.04 10.56 -20.59
C THR A 350 -5.95 11.34 -19.87
N LYS A 351 -5.67 11.04 -18.59
CA LYS A 351 -4.57 11.67 -17.84
C LYS A 351 -3.19 11.17 -18.30
N TRP A 352 -3.11 9.92 -18.73
CA TRP A 352 -1.90 9.33 -19.31
C TRP A 352 -1.62 9.89 -20.70
N ALA A 353 -2.66 10.19 -21.48
CA ALA A 353 -2.52 10.77 -22.80
C ALA A 353 -1.85 12.17 -22.76
N GLU A 354 -2.11 13.00 -21.75
CA GLU A 354 -1.59 14.36 -21.66
C GLU A 354 -0.06 14.46 -21.80
N PRO A 355 0.78 13.81 -20.98
CA PRO A 355 2.23 13.85 -21.15
C PRO A 355 2.71 13.19 -22.46
N VAL A 356 1.99 12.19 -22.97
CA VAL A 356 2.34 11.50 -24.24
C VAL A 356 2.14 12.44 -25.42
N GLU A 357 0.96 13.06 -25.51
CA GLU A 357 0.63 14.08 -26.50
C GLU A 357 1.59 15.26 -26.40
N GLY A 358 1.95 15.66 -25.18
CA GLY A 358 2.94 16.68 -24.90
C GLY A 358 4.31 16.41 -25.53
N VAL A 359 4.84 15.19 -25.37
CA VAL A 359 6.10 14.78 -26.01
C VAL A 359 5.95 14.76 -27.53
N LEU A 360 4.92 14.08 -28.04
CA LEU A 360 4.72 13.89 -29.48
C LEU A 360 4.49 15.21 -30.23
N ALA A 361 3.84 16.19 -29.59
CA ALA A 361 3.60 17.51 -30.17
C ALA A 361 4.89 18.33 -30.38
N ARG A 362 6.02 17.95 -29.78
CA ARG A 362 7.33 18.61 -29.95
C ARG A 362 8.19 17.96 -31.03
N LEU A 363 7.77 16.82 -31.56
CA LEU A 363 8.49 16.12 -32.60
C LEU A 363 8.17 16.69 -33.98
N THR A 364 9.14 16.63 -34.87
CA THR A 364 8.88 16.85 -36.29
C THR A 364 8.08 15.66 -36.85
N SER A 365 7.36 15.84 -37.96
CA SER A 365 6.56 14.76 -38.54
C SER A 365 7.38 13.54 -38.96
N GLN A 366 8.70 13.67 -39.13
CA GLN A 366 9.62 12.57 -39.43
C GLN A 366 10.07 11.80 -38.17
N ALA A 367 9.95 12.43 -36.99
CA ALA A 367 10.39 11.90 -35.70
C ALA A 367 9.26 11.22 -34.91
N VAL A 368 8.00 11.45 -35.29
CA VAL A 368 6.86 10.77 -34.67
C VAL A 368 6.84 9.31 -35.11
N PRO A 369 6.87 8.33 -34.19
CA PRO A 369 6.75 6.92 -34.56
C PRO A 369 5.42 6.64 -35.27
N ASP A 370 5.42 5.75 -36.27
CA ASP A 370 4.21 5.37 -37.00
C ASP A 370 3.15 4.72 -36.08
N HIS A 371 3.59 4.05 -35.02
CA HIS A 371 2.72 3.41 -34.05
C HIS A 371 3.41 3.30 -32.68
N LEU A 372 2.98 4.11 -31.71
CA LEU A 372 3.42 3.99 -30.32
C LEU A 372 2.34 3.29 -29.49
N VAL A 373 2.67 2.17 -28.85
CA VAL A 373 1.76 1.52 -27.89
C VAL A 373 2.25 1.82 -26.49
N LEU A 374 1.36 2.35 -25.67
CA LEU A 374 1.56 2.45 -24.24
C LEU A 374 0.69 1.42 -23.56
N ARG A 375 1.30 0.55 -22.79
CA ARG A 375 0.61 -0.57 -22.17
C ARG A 375 0.82 -0.56 -20.68
N ARG A 376 -0.27 -0.67 -19.92
CA ARG A 376 -0.15 -0.94 -18.48
C ARG A 376 0.39 -2.36 -18.30
N ARG A 377 1.55 -2.51 -17.66
CA ARG A 377 2.10 -3.85 -17.40
C ARG A 377 1.81 -4.31 -15.97
N PRO A 378 1.31 -5.54 -15.80
CA PRO A 378 1.18 -6.18 -14.50
C PRO A 378 2.49 -6.30 -13.76
N MET A 379 2.70 -5.53 -12.69
CA MET A 379 3.82 -5.82 -11.80
C MET A 379 3.43 -6.94 -10.84
N ILE A 380 4.06 -8.11 -10.97
CA ILE A 380 3.75 -9.28 -10.14
C ILE A 380 4.98 -9.67 -9.33
N ASP A 381 4.96 -9.24 -8.07
CA ASP A 381 5.90 -9.66 -7.04
C ASP A 381 5.43 -10.97 -6.37
N ALA A 382 5.09 -11.98 -7.19
CA ALA A 382 4.59 -13.27 -6.71
C ALA A 382 5.51 -14.44 -7.05
N ARG A 383 6.70 -14.21 -7.62
CA ARG A 383 7.58 -15.31 -8.07
C ARG A 383 7.95 -16.27 -6.94
N HIS A 384 8.12 -15.76 -5.72
CA HIS A 384 8.37 -16.59 -4.53
C HIS A 384 7.18 -17.45 -4.09
N GLU A 385 5.96 -17.14 -4.57
CA GLU A 385 4.72 -17.88 -4.28
C GLU A 385 4.27 -18.75 -5.45
N LEU A 386 4.87 -18.56 -6.62
CA LEU A 386 4.63 -19.37 -7.80
C LEU A 386 5.46 -20.65 -7.75
N ALA A 387 4.89 -21.73 -8.27
CA ALA A 387 5.70 -22.89 -8.59
C ALA A 387 6.81 -22.47 -9.57
N GLU A 388 8.03 -22.96 -9.39
CA GLU A 388 9.21 -22.56 -10.17
C GLU A 388 8.95 -22.56 -11.70
N ALA A 389 8.30 -23.61 -12.21
CA ALA A 389 7.94 -23.72 -13.63
C ALA A 389 6.99 -22.63 -14.14
N VAL A 390 6.21 -21.99 -13.25
CA VAL A 390 5.36 -20.84 -13.56
C VAL A 390 6.14 -19.55 -13.34
N ALA A 391 6.93 -19.45 -12.26
CA ALA A 391 7.76 -18.29 -11.95
C ALA A 391 8.67 -17.91 -13.14
N VAL A 392 9.25 -18.89 -13.83
CA VAL A 392 10.06 -18.67 -15.04
C VAL A 392 9.22 -18.13 -16.21
N LYS A 393 8.00 -18.64 -16.37
CA LYS A 393 7.08 -18.24 -17.45
C LYS A 393 6.40 -16.90 -17.20
N VAL A 394 6.41 -16.41 -15.98
CA VAL A 394 5.90 -15.08 -15.63
C VAL A 394 7.03 -14.09 -15.40
N ASP A 395 8.28 -14.52 -15.61
CA ASP A 395 9.42 -13.67 -15.39
C ASP A 395 9.37 -12.53 -16.41
N PRO A 396 9.29 -11.26 -15.98
CA PRO A 396 9.20 -10.15 -16.91
C PRO A 396 10.37 -10.07 -17.91
N THR A 397 11.55 -10.61 -17.60
CA THR A 397 12.67 -10.75 -18.56
C THR A 397 12.36 -11.68 -19.73
N VAL A 398 11.47 -12.65 -19.50
CA VAL A 398 11.04 -13.65 -20.48
C VAL A 398 9.76 -13.18 -21.19
N VAL A 399 8.89 -12.51 -20.44
CA VAL A 399 7.50 -12.24 -20.82
C VAL A 399 7.31 -10.87 -21.42
N TRP A 400 8.12 -9.90 -21.00
CA TRP A 400 8.21 -8.60 -21.64
C TRP A 400 9.46 -8.64 -22.52
N PRO A 401 9.34 -9.13 -23.77
CA PRO A 401 10.43 -8.96 -24.72
C PRO A 401 10.77 -7.46 -24.80
N ASN A 402 11.94 -7.13 -25.37
CA ASN A 402 12.22 -5.79 -25.90
C ASN A 402 11.24 -5.51 -27.06
N ASP A 403 9.95 -5.42 -26.76
CA ASP A 403 8.94 -4.92 -27.66
C ASP A 403 9.02 -3.40 -27.67
N ASP A 404 8.43 -2.84 -28.71
CA ASP A 404 8.52 -1.41 -28.97
C ASP A 404 7.51 -0.60 -28.12
N GLU A 405 6.92 -1.22 -27.10
CA GLU A 405 5.87 -0.63 -26.26
C GLU A 405 6.46 0.13 -25.06
N VAL A 406 5.71 1.11 -24.55
CA VAL A 406 6.06 1.87 -23.34
C VAL A 406 5.21 1.38 -22.17
N SER A 407 5.83 0.91 -21.09
CA SER A 407 5.07 0.55 -19.90
C SER A 407 4.54 1.77 -19.15
N ILE A 408 3.25 1.72 -18.82
CA ILE A 408 2.60 2.63 -17.89
C ILE A 408 2.52 1.96 -16.53
N ASP A 409 3.18 2.54 -15.51
CA ASP A 409 2.96 2.09 -14.14
C ASP A 409 1.64 2.63 -13.60
N GLY A 410 0.82 1.73 -13.08
CA GLY A 410 -0.50 2.09 -12.56
C GLY A 410 -0.50 2.86 -11.24
N TRP A 411 0.63 3.08 -10.58
CA TRP A 411 0.63 3.37 -9.14
C TRP A 411 0.56 4.83 -8.73
N ALA A 412 0.74 5.78 -9.63
CA ALA A 412 0.60 7.17 -9.28
C ALA A 412 0.23 7.95 -10.52
N PHE A 413 -0.98 8.49 -10.57
CA PHE A 413 -1.19 9.77 -11.24
C PHE A 413 -1.74 10.71 -10.19
N PRO A 414 -1.28 11.95 -10.12
CA PRO A 414 -1.89 12.91 -9.21
C PRO A 414 -3.29 13.30 -9.67
N THR A 415 -4.08 13.79 -8.73
CA THR A 415 -5.27 14.58 -9.05
C THR A 415 -4.95 16.07 -9.22
N PRO A 416 -5.83 16.84 -9.89
CA PRO A 416 -5.70 18.29 -9.89
C PRO A 416 -5.61 18.85 -8.46
N GLY A 417 -4.51 19.56 -8.16
CA GLY A 417 -4.26 20.17 -6.84
C GLY A 417 -3.32 19.37 -5.93
N GLU A 418 -2.88 18.19 -6.36
CA GLU A 418 -1.77 17.50 -5.71
C GLU A 418 -0.46 18.21 -6.03
N GLY A 419 0.33 18.49 -4.99
CA GLY A 419 1.62 19.16 -5.15
C GLY A 419 2.68 18.25 -5.80
N GLN A 420 3.92 18.45 -5.35
CA GLN A 420 5.16 17.92 -5.90
C GLN A 420 5.17 16.45 -6.36
N ALA A 421 4.51 15.53 -5.65
CA ALA A 421 4.49 14.10 -6.01
C ALA A 421 3.83 13.82 -7.36
N GLY A 422 2.88 14.66 -7.76
CA GLY A 422 2.17 14.52 -9.01
C GLY A 422 2.98 14.90 -10.24
N ASP A 423 3.83 15.89 -10.08
CA ASP A 423 4.65 16.40 -11.17
C ASP A 423 5.69 15.34 -11.59
N GLY A 424 6.22 14.59 -10.61
CA GLY A 424 7.10 13.43 -10.81
C GLY A 424 6.54 12.35 -11.73
N VAL A 425 5.25 12.03 -11.59
CA VAL A 425 4.59 11.03 -12.46
C VAL A 425 4.58 11.48 -13.90
N GLN A 426 4.12 12.71 -14.15
CA GLN A 426 3.98 13.22 -15.50
C GLN A 426 5.34 13.29 -16.18
N LEU A 427 6.38 13.71 -15.44
CA LEU A 427 7.76 13.69 -15.93
C LEU A 427 8.26 12.26 -16.21
N SER A 428 7.99 11.30 -15.32
CA SER A 428 8.39 9.89 -15.51
C SER A 428 7.77 9.27 -16.76
N LEU A 429 6.44 9.38 -16.93
CA LEU A 429 5.78 8.85 -18.13
C LEU A 429 6.26 9.58 -19.39
N ALA A 430 6.39 10.91 -19.34
CA ALA A 430 6.91 11.68 -20.47
C ALA A 430 8.35 11.26 -20.83
N PHE A 431 9.19 10.99 -19.83
CA PHE A 431 10.55 10.52 -20.05
C PHE A 431 10.60 9.15 -20.70
N ARG A 432 9.77 8.18 -20.29
CA ARG A 432 9.73 6.87 -20.96
C ARG A 432 9.32 6.98 -22.43
N VAL A 433 8.32 7.81 -22.72
CA VAL A 433 7.88 8.08 -24.09
C VAL A 433 8.98 8.77 -24.89
N ALA A 434 9.58 9.80 -24.32
CA ALA A 434 10.66 10.56 -24.97
C ALA A 434 11.88 9.67 -25.24
N SER A 435 12.30 8.86 -24.26
CA SER A 435 13.35 7.86 -24.39
C SER A 435 13.08 6.90 -25.54
N ARG A 436 11.85 6.37 -25.62
CA ARG A 436 11.45 5.49 -26.70
C ARG A 436 11.53 6.17 -28.07
N VAL A 437 11.05 7.41 -28.16
CA VAL A 437 11.06 8.20 -29.39
C VAL A 437 12.48 8.49 -29.90
N VAL A 438 13.43 8.76 -28.99
CA VAL A 438 14.83 9.02 -29.36
C VAL A 438 15.67 7.74 -29.53
N GLY A 439 15.03 6.56 -29.50
CA GLY A 439 15.72 5.28 -29.64
C GLY A 439 16.66 4.96 -28.47
N LEU A 440 16.38 5.47 -27.28
CA LEU A 440 16.97 4.90 -26.06
C LEU A 440 16.37 3.52 -25.84
N PRO A 441 17.18 2.52 -25.45
CA PRO A 441 16.66 1.20 -25.17
C PRO A 441 15.65 1.28 -24.02
N PRO A 442 14.55 0.51 -24.07
CA PRO A 442 13.74 0.30 -22.89
C PRO A 442 14.66 -0.35 -21.84
N ASP A 443 14.73 0.25 -20.65
CA ASP A 443 15.44 -0.39 -19.56
C ASP A 443 14.57 -1.53 -19.03
N VAL A 444 15.12 -2.73 -19.04
CA VAL A 444 14.54 -3.82 -18.27
C VAL A 444 15.39 -3.91 -17.01
N TRP A 445 14.96 -3.24 -15.95
CA TRP A 445 15.62 -3.34 -14.66
C TRP A 445 15.40 -4.76 -14.12
N TRP A 446 16.44 -5.59 -14.15
CA TRP A 446 16.43 -6.89 -13.49
C TRP A 446 17.79 -7.20 -12.87
N GLU A 447 17.80 -7.32 -11.54
CA GLU A 447 18.88 -7.95 -10.77
C GLU A 447 18.70 -9.48 -10.63
N ALA A 448 17.84 -10.12 -11.42
CA ALA A 448 17.70 -11.59 -11.40
C ALA A 448 18.43 -12.22 -12.58
N GLU A 449 19.49 -12.98 -12.29
CA GLU A 449 20.04 -13.96 -13.23
C GLU A 449 19.02 -15.08 -13.54
N PRO A 450 19.21 -15.81 -14.66
CA PRO A 450 18.34 -16.88 -15.10
C PRO A 450 18.29 -17.99 -14.05
N SER A 451 17.10 -18.53 -13.80
CA SER A 451 16.91 -19.74 -13.01
C SER A 451 17.44 -20.97 -13.77
N ASP A 452 18.75 -21.19 -13.78
CA ASP A 452 19.31 -22.51 -14.08
C ASP A 452 19.42 -23.41 -12.84
N GLY A 453 19.00 -22.88 -11.67
CA GLY A 453 18.86 -23.63 -10.43
C GLY A 453 20.16 -23.94 -9.70
N SER A 454 21.29 -23.30 -10.04
CA SER A 454 22.61 -23.76 -9.54
C SER A 454 23.48 -22.78 -8.73
N ALA A 455 23.11 -21.51 -8.50
CA ALA A 455 23.99 -20.56 -7.81
C ALA A 455 23.51 -20.15 -6.39
N GLY A 456 24.43 -20.25 -5.43
CA GLY A 456 24.26 -19.72 -4.08
C GLY A 456 24.30 -18.19 -4.05
N TRP A 457 23.36 -17.61 -3.31
CA TRP A 457 23.18 -16.17 -3.08
C TRP A 457 24.47 -15.46 -2.66
N LEU A 458 24.93 -14.51 -3.48
CA LEU A 458 25.93 -13.51 -3.07
C LEU A 458 25.28 -12.12 -3.03
N LYS A 459 25.74 -11.27 -2.11
CA LYS A 459 25.14 -9.99 -1.73
C LYS A 459 25.90 -8.82 -2.38
N VAL A 460 25.20 -7.84 -2.96
CA VAL A 460 25.81 -6.56 -3.38
C VAL A 460 25.72 -5.52 -2.25
N PRO A 461 26.78 -4.74 -1.99
CA PRO A 461 26.80 -3.70 -0.97
C PRO A 461 26.31 -2.35 -1.52
N LEU A 462 25.26 -1.80 -0.89
CA LEU A 462 24.91 -0.39 -1.00
C LEU A 462 26.01 0.46 -0.33
N ALA A 463 26.77 1.21 -1.12
CA ALA A 463 27.61 2.36 -0.75
C ALA A 463 28.25 2.31 0.66
N HIS A 464 28.89 1.19 1.02
CA HIS A 464 29.83 1.15 2.14
C HIS A 464 31.23 0.87 1.56
N PRO A 465 32.26 1.71 1.84
CA PRO A 465 33.51 1.73 1.06
C PRO A 465 34.40 0.48 1.10
N ASP A 466 34.08 -0.56 1.88
CA ASP A 466 35.07 -1.58 2.25
C ASP A 466 34.75 -3.02 1.81
N THR A 467 33.82 -3.25 0.87
CA THR A 467 33.61 -4.59 0.30
C THR A 467 33.50 -4.57 -1.22
N HIS A 468 34.59 -4.98 -1.89
CA HIS A 468 34.65 -5.23 -3.32
C HIS A 468 34.13 -6.62 -3.65
N GLU A 469 32.90 -6.74 -4.13
CA GLU A 469 32.46 -7.82 -5.01
C GLU A 469 31.14 -7.40 -5.70
N SER A 470 31.18 -7.34 -7.04
CA SER A 470 30.11 -6.85 -7.92
C SER A 470 29.37 -8.03 -8.58
N ILE A 471 28.03 -8.00 -8.61
CA ILE A 471 27.21 -8.96 -9.35
C ILE A 471 26.96 -8.43 -10.76
N VAL A 472 27.06 -9.30 -11.76
CA VAL A 472 26.73 -8.99 -13.16
C VAL A 472 25.37 -9.62 -13.44
N SER A 473 24.34 -8.80 -13.66
CA SER A 473 23.10 -9.26 -14.28
C SER A 473 23.30 -9.37 -15.80
N PRO A 474 22.73 -10.39 -16.48
CA PRO A 474 22.72 -10.44 -17.94
C PRO A 474 21.84 -9.35 -18.57
N LEU A 475 21.05 -8.63 -17.78
CA LEU A 475 20.36 -7.40 -18.18
C LEU A 475 21.16 -6.22 -17.63
N ALA A 476 22.16 -5.81 -18.39
CA ALA A 476 22.93 -4.60 -18.08
C ALA A 476 21.97 -3.40 -18.08
N GLN A 477 21.91 -2.68 -16.96
CA GLN A 477 21.29 -1.36 -16.94
C GLN A 477 21.95 -0.53 -18.04
N CYS A 478 21.14 -0.07 -18.97
CA CYS A 478 21.63 0.79 -20.01
C CYS A 478 21.76 2.20 -19.43
N LEU A 479 22.99 2.53 -19.02
CA LEU A 479 23.35 3.88 -18.64
C LEU A 479 23.64 4.66 -19.93
N ALA A 480 22.67 5.45 -20.37
CA ALA A 480 22.82 6.34 -21.52
C ALA A 480 23.59 7.62 -21.15
N ALA A 481 24.55 7.50 -20.24
CA ALA A 481 25.38 8.60 -19.78
C ALA A 481 26.14 9.20 -20.95
N ASP A 482 26.11 10.53 -21.03
CA ASP A 482 26.85 11.29 -22.04
C ASP A 482 26.41 11.01 -23.49
N GLU A 483 25.17 10.56 -23.70
CA GLU A 483 24.61 10.37 -25.04
C GLU A 483 23.65 11.51 -25.39
N ALA A 484 23.76 12.11 -26.59
CA ALA A 484 22.87 13.19 -27.03
C ALA A 484 21.37 12.87 -26.88
N ARG A 485 21.00 11.60 -27.11
CA ARG A 485 19.63 11.11 -26.96
C ARG A 485 19.12 11.20 -25.52
N SER A 486 19.96 11.07 -24.49
CA SER A 486 19.54 11.24 -23.09
C SER A 486 19.12 12.69 -22.81
N VAL A 487 19.94 13.67 -23.20
CA VAL A 487 19.63 15.11 -23.07
C VAL A 487 18.36 15.47 -23.82
N VAL A 488 18.21 14.99 -25.07
CA VAL A 488 17.01 15.24 -25.87
C VAL A 488 15.77 14.59 -25.25
N ALA A 489 15.87 13.37 -24.71
CA ALA A 489 14.76 12.71 -24.01
C ALA A 489 14.35 13.48 -22.76
N VAL A 490 15.31 13.92 -21.95
CA VAL A 490 15.07 14.76 -20.76
C VAL A 490 14.36 16.06 -21.14
N TRP A 491 14.86 16.76 -22.17
CA TRP A 491 14.25 18.00 -22.64
C TRP A 491 12.81 17.77 -23.14
N LEU A 492 12.59 16.77 -24.00
CA LEU A 492 11.24 16.40 -24.47
C LEU A 492 10.29 16.08 -23.31
N ALA A 493 10.77 15.32 -22.31
CA ALA A 493 9.99 14.97 -21.13
C ALA A 493 9.59 16.20 -20.32
N GLY A 494 10.54 17.11 -20.09
CA GLY A 494 10.28 18.39 -19.43
C GLY A 494 9.39 19.33 -20.23
N GLN A 495 9.28 19.17 -21.55
CA GLN A 495 8.37 19.94 -22.40
C GLN A 495 6.94 19.42 -22.42
N ALA A 496 6.72 18.18 -21.97
CA ALA A 496 5.46 17.48 -22.15
C ALA A 496 4.28 18.19 -21.48
N THR A 497 4.46 18.65 -20.25
CA THR A 497 3.46 19.41 -19.50
C THR A 497 4.11 20.50 -18.64
N PRO A 498 3.37 21.55 -18.25
CA PRO A 498 3.89 22.54 -17.30
C PRO A 498 4.35 21.94 -15.96
N ARG A 499 3.74 20.83 -15.54
CA ARG A 499 4.11 20.11 -14.31
C ARG A 499 5.41 19.34 -14.50
N ALA A 500 5.56 18.60 -15.60
CA ALA A 500 6.80 17.90 -15.92
C ALA A 500 7.99 18.87 -16.01
N ARG A 501 7.78 20.05 -16.62
CA ARG A 501 8.74 21.17 -16.65
C ARG A 501 9.17 21.60 -15.25
N ALA A 502 8.20 21.85 -14.36
CA ALA A 502 8.47 22.32 -13.00
C ALA A 502 9.21 21.27 -12.16
N GLU A 503 8.85 19.99 -12.29
CA GLU A 503 9.54 18.88 -11.65
C GLU A 503 10.98 18.74 -12.14
N LEU A 504 11.19 18.74 -13.46
CA LEU A 504 12.52 18.58 -14.03
C LEU A 504 13.46 19.68 -13.52
N HIS A 505 12.99 20.93 -13.50
CA HIS A 505 13.77 22.04 -12.98
C HIS A 505 14.11 21.86 -11.49
N ARG A 506 13.17 21.36 -10.67
CA ARG A 506 13.40 21.08 -9.25
C ARG A 506 14.44 19.98 -9.05
N ARG A 507 14.37 18.88 -9.82
CA ARG A 507 15.34 17.79 -9.77
C ARG A 507 16.73 18.27 -10.20
N ALA A 508 16.81 19.01 -11.29
CA ALA A 508 18.06 19.61 -11.76
C ALA A 508 18.69 20.55 -10.70
N GLN A 509 17.89 21.38 -10.04
CA GLN A 509 18.36 22.23 -8.94
C GLN A 509 18.90 21.41 -7.76
N SER A 510 18.23 20.32 -7.39
CA SER A 510 18.69 19.42 -6.34
C SER A 510 20.02 18.75 -6.70
N ILE A 511 20.19 18.33 -7.96
CA ILE A 511 21.41 17.71 -8.47
C ILE A 511 22.57 18.73 -8.45
N VAL A 512 22.35 19.95 -8.96
CA VAL A 512 23.35 21.03 -8.92
C VAL A 512 23.74 21.38 -7.48
N ALA A 513 22.78 21.39 -6.55
CA ALA A 513 23.05 21.65 -5.14
C ALA A 513 23.84 20.52 -4.45
N ALA A 514 23.70 19.28 -4.91
CA ALA A 514 24.48 18.13 -4.43
C ALA A 514 25.93 18.16 -4.95
N GLY A 515 26.17 18.75 -6.12
CA GLY A 515 27.51 19.01 -6.66
C GLY A 515 28.19 17.84 -7.37
N ASP A 516 27.48 16.73 -7.60
CA ASP A 516 27.99 15.58 -8.36
C ASP A 516 27.05 15.27 -9.54
N LEU A 517 27.42 15.78 -10.72
CA LEU A 517 26.65 15.60 -11.97
C LEU A 517 26.88 14.20 -12.59
N SER A 518 27.86 13.45 -12.12
CA SER A 518 28.18 12.13 -12.68
C SER A 518 27.28 11.02 -12.14
N LEU A 519 26.55 11.29 -11.05
CA LEU A 519 25.67 10.31 -10.45
C LEU A 519 24.52 9.94 -11.40
N PRO A 520 24.17 8.65 -11.51
CA PRO A 520 22.95 8.23 -12.17
C PRO A 520 21.75 8.95 -11.57
N ALA A 521 20.91 9.47 -12.44
CA ALA A 521 19.64 10.08 -12.10
C ALA A 521 18.51 9.26 -12.75
N SER A 522 17.44 9.04 -11.98
CA SER A 522 16.21 8.43 -12.48
C SER A 522 15.06 9.41 -12.37
N PHE A 523 14.10 9.28 -13.29
CA PHE A 523 12.86 10.07 -13.28
C PHE A 523 11.75 9.39 -12.51
N ASP A 524 12.04 8.26 -11.87
CA ASP A 524 11.05 7.57 -11.08
C ASP A 524 10.53 8.48 -9.97
N THR A 525 9.26 8.32 -9.64
CA THR A 525 8.66 9.07 -8.54
C THR A 525 9.38 8.69 -7.26
N GLU A 526 9.66 9.69 -6.44
CA GLU A 526 10.48 9.70 -5.21
C GLU A 526 10.13 8.66 -4.11
N TRP A 527 9.41 7.59 -4.42
CA TRP A 527 9.44 6.34 -3.66
C TRP A 527 10.80 5.66 -3.81
N ASN A 528 11.86 6.41 -3.51
CA ASN A 528 13.12 5.86 -3.08
C ASN A 528 12.78 4.94 -1.91
N TYR A 529 12.92 3.63 -2.14
CA TYR A 529 12.68 2.53 -1.21
C TYR A 529 13.64 2.57 -0.02
N GLY A 530 13.68 3.68 0.72
CA GLY A 530 14.43 3.83 1.99
C GLY A 530 13.93 2.90 3.10
N GLY A 531 12.99 1.99 2.80
CA GLY A 531 12.42 1.01 3.70
C GLY A 531 12.26 -0.37 3.07
N GLY A 532 13.34 -0.94 2.51
CA GLY A 532 13.57 -2.40 2.53
C GLY A 532 12.64 -3.31 1.72
N PHE A 533 12.05 -2.84 0.61
CA PHE A 533 11.41 -3.74 -0.36
C PHE A 533 12.19 -3.69 -1.69
N PRO A 534 13.14 -4.61 -1.92
CA PRO A 534 13.93 -4.68 -3.15
C PRO A 534 13.15 -5.20 -4.39
N ASP A 535 11.86 -5.53 -4.26
CA ASP A 535 11.19 -6.43 -5.22
C ASP A 535 10.16 -5.75 -6.15
N LEU A 536 10.07 -4.42 -6.13
CA LEU A 536 9.09 -3.67 -6.93
C LEU A 536 9.78 -2.81 -8.00
N LEU A 537 9.78 -3.29 -9.25
CA LEU A 537 10.58 -2.75 -10.35
C LEU A 537 9.68 -2.15 -11.45
N PRO A 538 9.52 -0.81 -11.48
CA PRO A 538 9.01 -0.14 -12.67
C PRO A 538 10.06 -0.15 -13.79
N GLU A 539 9.63 -0.21 -15.06
CA GLU A 539 10.50 0.21 -16.19
C GLU A 539 10.86 1.69 -15.94
N GLN A 540 12.12 2.05 -15.69
CA GLN A 540 12.50 3.41 -15.28
C GLN A 540 12.83 4.34 -16.47
N GLY A 541 12.80 3.83 -17.70
CA GLY A 541 13.53 4.39 -18.84
C GLY A 541 15.05 4.17 -18.71
N ALA A 542 15.80 4.37 -19.80
CA ALA A 542 17.27 4.40 -19.73
C ALA A 542 17.76 5.33 -18.61
N LEU A 543 18.74 4.88 -17.82
CA LEU A 543 19.34 5.73 -16.80
C LEU A 543 20.11 6.87 -17.47
N VAL A 544 19.94 8.08 -16.93
CA VAL A 544 20.66 9.27 -17.37
C VAL A 544 21.61 9.72 -16.25
N THR A 545 22.52 10.63 -16.53
CA THR A 545 23.35 11.23 -15.48
C THR A 545 22.73 12.52 -14.94
N GLY A 546 23.23 12.99 -13.80
CA GLY A 546 22.94 14.33 -13.32
C GLY A 546 23.25 15.43 -14.35
N SER A 547 24.32 15.27 -15.14
CA SER A 547 24.66 16.20 -16.23
C SER A 547 23.59 16.24 -17.31
N ASP A 548 23.05 15.08 -17.72
CA ASP A 548 21.97 15.02 -18.71
C ASP A 548 20.68 15.71 -18.22
N VAL A 549 20.35 15.50 -16.93
CA VAL A 549 19.20 16.17 -16.27
C VAL A 549 19.37 17.68 -16.27
N VAL A 550 20.57 18.16 -15.93
CA VAL A 550 20.90 19.59 -15.87
C VAL A 550 20.90 20.20 -17.28
N ALA A 551 21.50 19.54 -18.26
CA ALA A 551 21.53 19.96 -19.65
C ALA A 551 20.11 20.09 -20.21
N GLY A 552 19.28 19.05 -20.08
CA GLY A 552 17.89 19.09 -20.54
C GLY A 552 17.08 20.19 -19.83
N ALA A 553 17.28 20.42 -18.54
CA ALA A 553 16.64 21.50 -17.79
C ALA A 553 17.12 22.91 -18.20
N ALA A 554 18.39 23.06 -18.58
CA ALA A 554 18.93 24.31 -19.09
C ALA A 554 18.34 24.66 -20.46
N LEU A 555 18.15 23.67 -21.34
CA LEU A 555 17.50 23.84 -22.64
C LEU A 555 16.03 24.31 -22.51
N LEU A 556 15.34 23.99 -21.41
CA LEU A 556 13.98 24.51 -21.15
C LEU A 556 13.93 26.02 -20.88
N LYS A 557 15.08 26.68 -20.66
CA LYS A 557 15.17 28.14 -20.50
C LYS A 557 15.42 28.86 -21.83
N ARG A 558 15.73 28.12 -22.90
CA ARG A 558 15.86 28.66 -24.26
C ARG A 558 14.50 28.75 -24.94
N ASP A 559 14.44 29.41 -26.10
CA ASP A 559 13.22 29.45 -26.89
C ASP A 559 12.87 28.05 -27.42
N ASP A 560 11.65 27.59 -27.18
CA ASP A 560 11.19 26.25 -27.55
C ASP A 560 11.33 26.00 -29.07
N THR A 561 11.15 27.02 -29.91
CA THR A 561 11.24 26.89 -31.37
C THR A 561 12.68 26.83 -31.84
N GLU A 562 13.58 27.55 -31.19
CA GLU A 562 15.03 27.48 -31.41
C GLU A 562 15.56 26.08 -31.10
N VAL A 563 15.24 25.54 -29.92
CA VAL A 563 15.69 24.21 -29.48
C VAL A 563 15.13 23.11 -30.39
N ALA A 564 13.81 23.15 -30.68
CA ALA A 564 13.19 22.18 -31.58
C ALA A 564 13.78 22.25 -33.00
N ALA A 565 14.08 23.44 -33.51
CA ALA A 565 14.68 23.59 -34.84
C ALA A 565 16.13 23.06 -34.89
N ALA A 566 16.92 23.27 -33.84
CA ALA A 566 18.27 22.72 -33.73
C ALA A 566 18.25 21.20 -33.63
N ILE A 567 17.48 20.63 -32.70
CA ILE A 567 17.31 19.18 -32.57
C ILE A 567 16.78 18.58 -33.88
N GLY A 568 15.83 19.23 -34.55
CA GLY A 568 15.30 18.79 -35.84
C GLY A 568 16.34 18.74 -36.96
N ARG A 569 17.30 19.68 -37.00
CA ARG A 569 18.41 19.65 -37.97
C ARG A 569 19.37 18.50 -37.72
N HIS A 570 19.61 18.18 -36.45
CA HIS A 570 20.52 17.13 -36.02
C HIS A 570 19.81 15.83 -35.67
N TRP A 571 18.53 15.67 -36.01
CA TRP A 571 17.72 14.52 -35.55
C TRP A 571 18.38 13.19 -35.91
N ASN A 572 18.82 13.05 -37.16
CA ASN A 572 19.53 11.86 -37.60
C ASN A 572 20.82 11.63 -36.82
N GLU A 573 21.55 12.65 -36.39
CA GLU A 573 22.76 12.48 -35.57
C GLU A 573 22.41 12.02 -34.14
N VAL A 574 21.31 12.52 -33.58
CA VAL A 574 20.79 12.10 -32.27
C VAL A 574 20.34 10.64 -32.27
N VAL A 575 19.60 10.20 -33.30
CA VAL A 575 19.01 8.85 -33.35
C VAL A 575 19.85 7.81 -34.12
N SER A 576 20.81 8.20 -34.96
CA SER A 576 21.57 7.24 -35.79
C SER A 576 22.88 6.79 -35.16
N ASN A 577 22.99 5.45 -34.98
CA ASN A 577 24.18 4.70 -34.59
C ASN A 577 24.85 5.12 -33.25
N PRO A 578 24.46 4.51 -32.11
CA PRO A 578 25.05 4.81 -30.80
C PRO A 578 26.56 4.55 -30.72
N ALA A 579 27.13 3.75 -31.63
CA ALA A 579 28.57 3.47 -31.65
C ALA A 579 29.44 4.64 -32.17
N ARG A 580 28.83 5.71 -32.71
CA ARG A 580 29.54 6.95 -33.14
C ARG A 580 29.00 8.19 -32.42
N GLY A 581 28.30 7.99 -31.30
CA GLY A 581 27.32 8.90 -30.73
C GLY A 581 27.81 10.32 -30.51
N THR A 582 26.98 11.27 -30.94
CA THR A 582 26.94 12.64 -30.45
C THR A 582 26.79 12.59 -28.93
N SER A 583 27.64 13.32 -28.20
CA SER A 583 27.62 13.31 -26.74
C SER A 583 26.62 14.30 -26.16
N SER A 584 26.40 14.27 -24.84
CA SER A 584 25.59 15.28 -24.16
C SER A 584 26.20 16.68 -24.33
N SER A 585 27.54 16.79 -24.31
CA SER A 585 28.25 18.04 -24.55
C SER A 585 28.08 18.58 -25.98
N ASP A 586 27.98 17.69 -26.98
CA ASP A 586 27.74 18.11 -28.37
C ASP A 586 26.36 18.77 -28.52
N VAL A 587 25.34 18.27 -27.81
CA VAL A 587 24.00 18.89 -27.79
C VAL A 587 24.04 20.28 -27.17
N LEU A 588 24.77 20.47 -26.07
CA LEU A 588 24.96 21.78 -25.45
C LEU A 588 25.72 22.74 -26.37
N ALA A 589 26.73 22.25 -27.09
CA ALA A 589 27.49 23.05 -28.05
C ALA A 589 26.63 23.61 -29.19
N TRP A 590 25.51 22.97 -29.56
CA TRP A 590 24.56 23.53 -30.54
C TRP A 590 23.91 24.85 -30.10
N PHE A 591 23.97 25.16 -28.81
CA PHE A 591 23.36 26.34 -28.18
C PHE A 591 24.38 27.28 -27.53
N ASP A 592 25.67 27.10 -27.86
CA ASP A 592 26.79 27.79 -27.23
C ASP A 592 26.72 27.64 -25.70
N LEU A 593 26.57 26.40 -25.22
CA LEU A 593 26.58 26.03 -23.81
C LEU A 593 27.65 24.97 -23.52
N ASP A 594 28.20 25.01 -22.31
CA ASP A 594 28.89 23.88 -21.67
C ASP A 594 28.15 23.39 -20.41
N ASP A 595 28.67 22.35 -19.75
CA ASP A 595 28.06 21.76 -18.56
C ASP A 595 27.98 22.75 -17.38
N ASP A 596 28.99 23.60 -17.21
CA ASP A 596 29.07 24.58 -16.12
C ASP A 596 28.07 25.72 -16.35
N GLU A 597 27.98 26.22 -17.59
CA GLU A 597 26.98 27.20 -18.01
C GLU A 597 25.55 26.65 -17.88
N ALA A 598 25.32 25.38 -18.23
CA ALA A 598 24.04 24.71 -18.03
C ALA A 598 23.67 24.63 -16.53
N ALA A 599 24.63 24.25 -15.68
CA ALA A 599 24.44 24.23 -14.22
C ALA A 599 24.15 25.64 -13.65
N ASP A 600 24.82 26.67 -14.16
CA ASP A 600 24.61 28.06 -13.78
C ASP A 600 23.23 28.58 -14.21
N ILE A 601 22.75 28.22 -15.41
CA ILE A 601 21.39 28.53 -15.87
C ILE A 601 20.34 27.90 -14.94
N VAL A 602 20.53 26.63 -14.54
CA VAL A 602 19.63 25.94 -13.62
C VAL A 602 19.65 26.59 -12.23
N ARG A 603 20.82 27.01 -11.74
CA ARG A 603 21.01 27.63 -10.42
C ARG A 603 20.43 29.04 -10.34
N ASN A 604 20.69 29.87 -11.34
CA ASN A 604 20.45 31.32 -11.29
C ASN A 604 19.21 31.76 -12.09
N GLY A 605 18.63 30.88 -12.90
CA GLY A 605 17.42 31.15 -13.69
C GLY A 605 17.66 31.99 -14.96
N THR A 606 18.85 32.53 -15.16
CA THR A 606 19.31 33.21 -16.40
C THR A 606 20.82 32.99 -16.57
N PRO A 607 21.34 32.87 -17.80
CA PRO A 607 22.78 32.77 -18.05
C PRO A 607 23.47 34.05 -17.56
N SER A 608 24.56 33.90 -16.80
CA SER A 608 25.49 35.01 -16.56
C SER A 608 26.48 35.11 -17.72
N ASP A 609 26.70 36.31 -18.25
CA ASP A 609 27.73 36.60 -19.26
C ASP A 609 29.14 36.27 -18.73
N HIS A 610 29.58 35.02 -18.78
CA HIS A 610 30.94 34.59 -18.44
C HIS A 610 31.46 33.53 -19.41
N LYS A 611 32.73 33.66 -19.79
CA LYS A 611 33.49 32.66 -20.55
C LYS A 611 34.43 31.94 -19.60
N VAL A 612 34.37 30.61 -19.55
CA VAL A 612 35.34 29.76 -18.84
C VAL A 612 35.87 28.69 -19.81
N ASP A 613 37.12 28.32 -19.59
CA ASP A 613 37.88 27.28 -20.31
C ASP A 613 37.99 26.06 -19.38
N LEU A 614 37.56 24.88 -19.84
CA LEU A 614 37.50 23.66 -19.05
C LEU A 614 38.01 22.44 -19.83
N SER A 615 38.80 21.61 -19.15
CA SER A 615 39.27 20.31 -19.64
C SER A 615 38.59 19.17 -18.85
N PRO A 616 37.91 18.20 -19.48
CA PRO A 616 37.27 17.10 -18.76
C PRO A 616 38.19 15.89 -18.51
N ARG A 617 37.81 15.05 -17.54
CA ARG A 617 38.31 13.67 -17.35
C ARG A 617 37.13 12.69 -17.42
N PRO A 618 37.20 11.59 -18.20
CA PRO A 618 36.09 10.66 -18.35
C PRO A 618 36.10 9.54 -17.30
N ALA A 619 34.90 9.17 -16.82
CA ALA A 619 34.60 7.83 -16.35
C ALA A 619 34.14 7.00 -17.56
N VAL A 620 34.73 5.82 -17.76
CA VAL A 620 34.42 4.97 -18.93
C VAL A 620 33.29 4.01 -18.57
N PHE A 621 32.09 4.35 -18.98
CA PHE A 621 30.97 3.42 -19.13
C PHE A 621 30.79 3.12 -20.62
N GLY A 622 30.40 1.89 -20.98
CA GLY A 622 30.20 1.50 -22.37
C GLY A 622 28.87 2.03 -22.93
N PRO A 623 28.79 2.39 -24.23
CA PRO A 623 27.58 2.95 -24.83
C PRO A 623 26.45 1.92 -24.89
N CYS A 624 25.21 2.42 -24.87
CA CYS A 624 24.01 1.61 -24.96
C CYS A 624 23.82 1.05 -26.39
N PRO A 625 23.62 -0.27 -26.58
CA PRO A 625 23.34 -0.82 -27.91
C PRO A 625 22.08 -0.17 -28.50
N GLY A 626 22.08 0.00 -29.82
CA GLY A 626 21.01 0.64 -30.58
C GLY A 626 20.15 -0.34 -31.35
#